data_AF-A0A1Q7WAE3-F1
#
_entry.id   AF-A0A1Q7WAE3-F1
#
_cell.length_a   1.000
_cell.length_b   1.000
_cell.length_c   1.000
_cell.angle_alpha   90.00
_cell.angle_beta   90.00
_cell.angle_gamma   90.00
#
_symmetry.space_group_name_H-M   'P 1'
#
loop_
_entity.id
_entity.type
_entity.pdbx_description
1 polymer ?
#
loop_
_entity_poly.entity_id
_entity_poly.type
_entity_poly.pdbx_seq_one_letter_code
_entity_poly.pdbx_strand_id
1 'polypeptide(L)'
;MAEPMRVLDSSRIRWGRVTSVHNGHAVVSSAPLCWTGRELILGAPRPEQVRVSVAASVGDTVALQWNWVCDVLDTRQATALRHYTVSQLRVANRALRRPVADLVLR
;
A
#
# COMPACT_ATOMS: atom_id res chain seq x y z
N MET A 1 -6.42 -3.65 12.85
CA MET A 1 -6.97 -2.95 11.68
C MET A 1 -8.32 -3.58 11.39
N ALA A 2 -9.38 -2.80 11.12
CA ALA A 2 -10.67 -3.37 10.76
C ALA A 2 -10.58 -4.17 9.44
N GLU A 3 -11.35 -5.25 9.30
CA GLU A 3 -11.24 -6.17 8.16
C GLU A 3 -11.36 -5.48 6.79
N PRO A 4 -12.26 -4.51 6.56
CA PRO A 4 -12.32 -3.78 5.28
C PRO A 4 -11.03 -3.03 4.96
N MET A 5 -10.41 -2.40 5.96
CA MET A 5 -9.16 -1.68 5.77
C MET A 5 -8.01 -2.63 5.45
N ARG A 6 -7.98 -3.81 6.09
CA ARG A 6 -7.02 -4.85 5.78
C ARG A 6 -7.13 -5.30 4.33
N VAL A 7 -8.33 -5.57 3.85
CA VAL A 7 -8.55 -6.01 2.46
C VAL A 7 -8.16 -4.93 1.46
N LEU A 8 -8.60 -3.68 1.66
CA LEU A 8 -8.27 -2.56 0.76
C LEU A 8 -6.77 -2.30 0.71
N ASP A 9 -6.09 -2.29 1.86
CA ASP A 9 -4.65 -2.07 1.94
C ASP A 9 -3.84 -3.23 1.33
N SER A 10 -4.33 -4.46 1.48
CA SER A 10 -3.68 -5.66 0.92
C SER A 10 -3.87 -5.80 -0.58
N SER A 11 -4.99 -5.33 -1.12
CA SER A 11 -5.34 -5.46 -2.54
C SER A 11 -4.66 -4.41 -3.43
N ARG A 12 -4.26 -3.25 -2.87
CA ARG A 12 -3.46 -2.26 -3.60
C ARG A 12 -2.00 -2.68 -3.68
N ILE A 13 -1.30 -2.19 -4.71
CA ILE A 13 0.17 -2.25 -4.74
C ILE A 13 0.70 -1.21 -3.76
N ARG A 14 1.37 -1.66 -2.69
CA ARG A 14 2.10 -0.82 -1.74
C ARG A 14 3.57 -0.75 -2.13
N TRP A 15 4.32 0.10 -1.44
CA TRP A 15 5.77 0.10 -1.50
C TRP A 15 6.36 0.28 -0.11
N GLY A 16 7.61 -0.10 0.03
CA GLY A 16 8.37 0.15 1.24
C GLY A 16 9.84 -0.18 1.08
N ARG A 17 10.62 0.16 2.11
CA ARG A 17 12.06 -0.11 2.14
C ARG A 17 12.35 -1.39 2.90
N VAL A 18 13.12 -2.29 2.30
CA VAL A 18 13.56 -3.53 2.95
C VAL A 18 14.53 -3.19 4.08
N THR A 19 14.22 -3.67 5.27
CA THR A 19 15.01 -3.47 6.50
C THR A 19 15.72 -4.73 6.97
N SER A 20 15.23 -5.90 6.57
CA SER A 20 15.81 -7.20 6.87
C SER A 20 15.34 -8.23 5.84
N VAL A 21 16.18 -9.22 5.55
CA VAL A 21 15.86 -10.38 4.69
C VAL A 21 16.37 -11.63 5.39
N HIS A 22 15.50 -12.62 5.58
CA HIS A 22 15.86 -13.90 6.18
C HIS A 22 14.91 -15.01 5.70
N ASN A 23 15.45 -16.17 5.33
CA ASN A 23 14.69 -17.40 5.05
C ASN A 23 13.42 -17.20 4.19
N GLY A 24 13.56 -16.59 3.01
CA GLY A 24 12.45 -16.36 2.07
C GLY A 24 11.43 -15.31 2.53
N HIS A 25 11.74 -14.56 3.59
CA HIS A 25 10.94 -13.46 4.11
C HIS A 25 11.77 -12.18 4.16
N ALA A 26 11.07 -11.05 4.10
CA ALA A 26 11.64 -9.74 4.32
C ALA A 26 10.80 -8.96 5.31
N VAL A 27 11.44 -8.05 6.05
CA VAL A 27 10.77 -7.01 6.82
C VAL A 27 10.84 -5.72 6.02
N VAL A 28 9.69 -5.17 5.66
CA VAL A 28 9.58 -3.98 4.83
C VAL A 28 8.89 -2.87 5.63
N SER A 29 9.51 -1.69 5.69
CA SER A 29 8.86 -0.51 6.26
C SER A 29 7.96 0.13 5.21
N SER A 30 6.65 -0.01 5.38
CA SER A 30 5.63 0.44 4.42
C SER A 30 4.55 1.26 5.12
N ALA A 31 3.98 2.22 4.39
CA ALA A 31 2.88 3.05 4.89
C ALA A 31 1.54 2.32 4.72
N PRO A 32 0.80 2.02 5.81
CA PRO A 32 -0.49 1.36 5.73
C PRO A 32 -1.58 2.33 5.27
N LEU A 33 -2.65 1.82 4.67
CA LEU A 33 -3.87 2.59 4.44
C LEU A 33 -4.66 2.73 5.74
N CYS A 34 -5.09 3.96 6.05
CA CYS A 34 -5.83 4.29 7.27
C CYS A 34 -7.11 5.05 6.91
N TRP A 35 -8.16 4.85 7.72
CA TRP A 35 -9.41 5.61 7.65
C TRP A 35 -9.47 6.58 8.82
N THR A 36 -9.72 7.86 8.54
CA THR A 36 -9.80 8.91 9.57
C THR A 36 -11.21 9.11 10.13
N GLY A 37 -12.20 8.33 9.67
CA GLY A 37 -13.61 8.65 9.85
C GLY A 37 -14.19 9.45 8.68
N ARG A 38 -13.35 10.06 7.84
CA ARG A 38 -13.77 10.91 6.72
C ARG A 38 -13.03 10.66 5.41
N GLU A 39 -11.78 10.23 5.48
CA GLU A 39 -10.96 10.00 4.29
C GLU A 39 -9.93 8.88 4.49
N LEU A 40 -9.55 8.27 3.37
CA LEU A 40 -8.46 7.32 3.26
C LEU A 40 -7.14 8.08 3.16
N ILE A 41 -6.19 7.75 4.04
CA ILE A 41 -4.84 8.33 4.07
C ILE A 41 -3.79 7.23 4.14
N LEU A 42 -2.55 7.55 3.77
CA LEU A 42 -1.40 6.72 4.11
C LEU A 42 -0.92 7.11 5.51
N GLY A 43 -0.82 6.13 6.41
CA GLY A 43 -0.30 6.29 7.76
C GLY A 43 1.23 6.37 7.79
N ALA A 44 1.78 6.48 9.00
CA ALA A 44 3.22 6.41 9.20
C ALA A 44 3.77 5.03 8.76
N PRO A 45 4.94 4.99 8.09
CA PRO A 45 5.58 3.74 7.75
C PRO A 45 5.81 2.88 8.98
N ARG A 46 5.50 1.59 8.86
CA ARG A 46 5.71 0.60 9.91
C ARG A 46 6.26 -0.69 9.31
N PRO A 47 7.03 -1.48 10.08
CA PRO A 47 7.50 -2.76 9.61
C PRO A 47 6.34 -3.73 9.39
N GLU A 48 6.34 -4.41 8.24
CA GLU A 48 5.51 -5.57 7.95
C GLU A 48 6.37 -6.73 7.44
N GLN A 49 6.03 -7.96 7.84
CA GLN A 49 6.69 -9.16 7.36
C GLN A 49 6.00 -9.65 6.08
N VAL A 50 6.79 -9.85 5.03
CA VAL A 50 6.31 -10.29 3.72
C VAL A 50 7.15 -11.46 3.21
N ARG A 51 6.56 -12.26 2.33
CA ARG A 51 7.21 -13.35 1.61
C ARG A 51 7.92 -12.77 0.40
N VAL A 52 9.09 -13.32 0.11
CA VAL A 52 9.95 -12.86 -0.98
C VAL A 52 9.81 -13.82 -2.16
N SER A 53 9.20 -13.37 -3.26
CA SER A 53 9.14 -14.12 -4.52
C SER A 53 10.17 -13.67 -5.56
N VAL A 54 10.85 -12.56 -5.32
CA VAL A 54 11.90 -11.99 -6.18
C VAL A 54 13.11 -11.63 -5.32
N ALA A 55 14.33 -11.69 -5.87
CA ALA A 55 15.52 -11.35 -5.10
C ALA A 55 15.49 -9.86 -4.68
N ALA A 56 15.46 -9.60 -3.37
CA ALA A 56 15.49 -8.27 -2.78
C ALA A 56 16.54 -8.22 -1.66
N SER A 57 17.20 -7.08 -1.52
CA SER A 57 18.27 -6.83 -0.56
C SER A 57 17.87 -5.78 0.46
N VAL A 58 18.53 -5.78 1.62
CA VAL A 58 18.37 -4.70 2.60
C VAL A 58 18.72 -3.37 1.95
N GLY A 59 17.84 -2.38 2.12
CA GLY A 59 17.97 -1.06 1.52
C GLY A 59 17.15 -0.85 0.25
N ASP A 60 16.75 -1.92 -0.43
CA ASP A 60 15.93 -1.84 -1.65
C ASP A 60 14.56 -1.24 -1.37
N THR A 61 14.03 -0.54 -2.38
CA THR A 61 12.61 -0.18 -2.42
C THR A 61 11.87 -1.27 -3.18
N VAL A 62 10.81 -1.81 -2.60
CA VAL A 62 10.09 -2.94 -3.19
C VAL A 62 8.60 -2.62 -3.34
N ALA A 63 7.97 -3.23 -4.34
CA ALA A 63 6.53 -3.28 -4.48
C ALA A 63 5.96 -4.48 -3.71
N LEU A 64 4.83 -4.25 -3.04
CA LEU A 64 4.14 -5.26 -2.25
C LEU A 64 2.70 -5.42 -2.72
N GLN A 65 2.24 -6.65 -2.87
CA GLN A 65 0.83 -6.97 -3.07
C GLN A 65 0.47 -8.11 -2.11
N TRP A 66 -0.61 -7.94 -1.34
CA TRP A 66 -0.90 -8.82 -0.19
C TRP A 66 0.33 -8.97 0.71
N ASN A 67 0.72 -10.18 1.08
CA ASN A 67 1.89 -10.46 1.91
C ASN A 67 3.13 -10.84 1.09
N TRP A 68 3.27 -10.36 -0.15
CA TRP A 68 4.37 -10.72 -1.05
C TRP A 68 5.11 -9.49 -1.59
N VAL A 69 6.43 -9.64 -1.73
CA VAL A 69 7.26 -8.78 -2.56
C VAL A 69 7.08 -9.19 -4.02
N CYS A 70 6.45 -8.35 -4.82
CA CYS A 70 6.20 -8.64 -6.24
C CYS A 70 7.28 -8.08 -7.18
N ASP A 71 8.00 -7.01 -6.80
CA ASP A 71 9.07 -6.44 -7.61
C ASP A 71 10.06 -5.61 -6.77
N VAL A 72 11.29 -5.42 -7.27
CA VAL A 72 12.26 -4.44 -6.75
C VAL A 72 12.19 -3.21 -7.65
N LEU A 73 11.94 -2.05 -7.03
CA LEU A 73 11.66 -0.81 -7.74
C LEU A 73 12.90 0.06 -7.87
N ASP A 74 13.16 0.52 -9.08
CA ASP A 74 14.03 1.66 -9.31
C ASP A 74 13.37 2.98 -8.84
N THR A 75 14.15 4.06 -8.81
CA THR A 75 13.69 5.39 -8.36
C THR A 75 12.51 5.92 -9.20
N ARG A 76 12.50 5.65 -10.51
CA ARG A 76 11.44 6.12 -11.42
C ARG A 76 10.15 5.36 -11.16
N GLN A 77 10.21 4.05 -11.03
CA GLN A 77 9.07 3.18 -10.73
C GLN A 77 8.47 3.51 -9.35
N ALA A 78 9.32 3.68 -8.33
CA ALA A 78 8.87 4.08 -6.99
C ALA A 78 8.17 5.46 -7.00
N THR A 79 8.72 6.41 -7.75
CA THR A 79 8.11 7.74 -7.92
C THR A 79 6.76 7.67 -8.62
N ALA A 80 6.66 6.88 -9.71
CA ALA A 80 5.41 6.69 -10.43
C ALA A 80 4.35 6.02 -9.56
N LEU A 81 4.71 4.95 -8.83
CA LEU A 81 3.79 4.25 -7.94
C LEU A 81 3.25 5.17 -6.84
N ARG A 82 4.10 6.01 -6.24
CA ARG A 82 3.67 7.03 -5.28
C ARG A 82 2.70 8.03 -5.92
N HIS A 83 3.03 8.55 -7.10
CA HIS A 83 2.19 9.50 -7.82
C HIS A 83 0.80 8.93 -8.10
N TYR A 84 0.72 7.73 -8.68
CA TYR A 84 -0.56 7.11 -9.01
C TYR A 84 -1.34 6.71 -7.77
N THR A 85 -0.68 6.23 -6.71
CA THR A 85 -1.36 5.94 -5.44
C THR A 85 -2.04 7.18 -4.87
N VAL A 86 -1.34 8.32 -4.84
CA VAL A 86 -1.93 9.59 -4.37
C VAL A 86 -3.09 10.02 -5.26
N SER A 87 -2.98 9.86 -6.58
CA SER A 87 -4.08 10.14 -7.51
C SER A 87 -5.31 9.28 -7.23
N GLN A 88 -5.13 7.97 -7.06
CA GLN A 88 -6.22 7.03 -6.77
C GLN A 88 -6.89 7.33 -5.41
N LEU A 89 -6.11 7.68 -4.39
CA LEU A 89 -6.67 8.10 -3.10
C LEU A 89 -7.53 9.36 -3.23
N ARG A 90 -7.13 10.33 -4.06
CA ARG A 90 -7.96 11.52 -4.33
C ARG A 90 -9.29 11.15 -4.98
N VAL A 91 -9.29 10.25 -5.98
CA VAL A 91 -10.51 9.78 -6.65
C VAL A 91 -11.41 9.02 -5.66
N ALA A 92 -10.85 8.08 -4.92
CA ALA A 92 -11.58 7.30 -3.92
C ALA A 92 -12.19 8.20 -2.84
N ASN A 93 -11.41 9.14 -2.28
CA ASN A 93 -11.91 10.08 -1.28
C ASN A 93 -12.98 11.02 -1.84
N ARG A 94 -12.92 11.40 -3.12
CA ARG A 94 -13.99 12.16 -3.75
C ARG A 94 -15.29 11.36 -3.82
N ALA A 95 -15.20 10.06 -4.12
CA ALA A 95 -16.37 9.18 -4.14
C ALA A 95 -16.95 8.97 -2.74
N LEU A 96 -16.12 8.73 -1.73
CA LEU A 96 -16.54 8.53 -0.34
C LEU A 96 -17.20 9.76 0.30
N ARG A 97 -16.93 10.95 -0.22
CA ARG A 97 -17.61 12.19 0.22
C ARG A 97 -19.02 12.33 -0.33
N ARG A 98 -19.45 11.48 -1.27
CA ARG A 98 -20.82 11.48 -1.79
C ARG A 98 -21.75 10.78 -0.80
N PRO A 99 -22.93 11.35 -0.49
CA PRO A 99 -23.95 10.66 0.29
C PRO A 99 -24.30 9.30 -0.33
N VAL A 100 -24.51 8.27 0.50
CA VAL A 100 -24.93 6.93 0.04
C VAL A 100 -26.24 6.98 -0.74
N ALA A 101 -27.14 7.92 -0.41
CA ALA A 101 -28.38 8.16 -1.14
C ALA A 101 -28.16 8.50 -2.63
N ASP A 102 -27.06 9.19 -2.96
CA ASP A 102 -26.75 9.60 -4.34
C ASP A 102 -26.13 8.46 -5.18
N LEU A 103 -25.72 7.37 -4.54
CA LEU A 103 -25.10 6.20 -5.18
C LEU A 103 -26.10 5.08 -5.49
N VAL A 104 -27.24 5.03 -4.81
CA VAL A 104 -28.27 3.97 -4.99
C VAL A 104 -29.37 4.38 -5.98
N LEU A 105 -29.53 5.68 -6.25
CA LEU A 105 -30.55 6.22 -7.15
C LEU A 105 -30.06 6.45 -8.59
N ARG A 106 -29.04 5.72 -9.05
CA ARG A 106 -28.49 5.81 -10.42
C ARG A 106 -28.50 4.47 -11.12
#